data_AF-Q7WRJ4-F1
#
_entry.id   AF-Q7WRJ4-F1
#
_cell.length_a   1.000
_cell.length_b   1.000
_cell.length_c   1.000
_cell.angle_alpha   90.00
_cell.angle_beta   90.00
_cell.angle_gamma   90.00
#
_symmetry.space_group_name_H-M   'P 1'
#
loop_
_entity.id
_entity.type
_entity.pdbx_description
1 polymer ?
#
loop_
_entity_poly.entity_id
_entity_poly.type
_entity_poly.pdbx_seq_one_letter_code
_entity_poly.pdbx_strand_id
1 'polypeptide(L)' 'MSRRSLTDEQWNRIEAYLPGRVGTPGRSGVDNRL' A
#
# COMPACT_ATOMS: atom_id res chain seq x y z
N MET A 1 2.44 -18.93 9.78
CA MET A 1 1.50 -17.97 9.16
C MET A 1 1.89 -17.79 7.70
N SER A 2 1.01 -18.16 6.76
CA SER A 2 1.27 -17.95 5.33
C SER A 2 1.07 -16.47 5.02
N ARG A 3 2.16 -15.73 4.78
CA ARG A 3 2.11 -14.31 4.40
C ARG A 3 1.80 -14.27 2.91
N ARG A 4 0.61 -13.78 2.57
CA ARG A 4 0.21 -13.55 1.17
C ARG A 4 0.58 -12.13 0.81
N SER A 5 1.75 -11.96 0.21
CA SER A 5 2.18 -10.67 -0.32
C SER A 5 1.31 -10.28 -1.52
N LEU A 6 0.96 -9.01 -1.60
CA LEU A 6 0.18 -8.48 -2.72
C LEU A 6 1.04 -8.46 -3.99
N THR A 7 0.44 -8.79 -5.12
CA THR A 7 1.07 -8.54 -6.42
C THR A 7 1.07 -7.05 -6.73
N ASP A 8 1.93 -6.62 -7.64
CA ASP A 8 2.01 -5.20 -8.07
C ASP A 8 0.68 -4.69 -8.61
N GLU A 9 -0.06 -5.53 -9.36
CA GLU A 9 -1.37 -5.17 -9.89
C GLU A 9 -2.39 -4.95 -8.76
N GLN A 10 -2.37 -5.80 -7.73
CA GLN A 10 -3.24 -5.65 -6.57
C GLN A 10 -2.85 -4.42 -5.74
N TRP A 11 -1.55 -4.16 -5.59
CA TRP A 11 -1.03 -2.98 -4.91
C TRP A 11 -1.49 -1.69 -5.59
N ASN A 12 -1.32 -1.58 -6.92
CA ASN A 12 -1.68 -0.39 -7.70
C ASN A 12 -3.18 -0.04 -7.60
N ARG A 13 -4.06 -1.04 -7.40
CA ARG A 13 -5.49 -0.79 -7.20
C ARG A 13 -5.82 -0.18 -5.85
N ILE A 14 -5.06 -0.52 -4.80
CA ILE A 14 -5.36 -0.11 -3.42
C ILE A 14 -4.52 1.05 -2.93
N GLU A 15 -3.34 1.30 -3.50
CA GLU A 15 -2.37 2.32 -3.06
C GLU A 15 -3.01 3.70 -2.93
N ALA A 16 -3.85 4.08 -3.88
CA ALA A 16 -4.57 5.36 -3.87
C ALA A 16 -5.56 5.50 -2.70
N TYR A 17 -5.96 4.42 -2.03
CA TYR A 17 -6.86 4.46 -0.88
C TYR A 17 -6.12 4.35 0.46
N LEU A 18 -4.81 4.10 0.43
CA LEU A 18 -4.02 3.96 1.64
C LEU A 18 -3.70 5.34 2.25
N PRO A 19 -3.71 5.44 3.59
CA PRO A 19 -3.21 6.63 4.27
C PRO A 19 -1.73 6.83 3.90
N GLY A 20 -1.34 8.07 3.65
CA GLY A 20 0.03 8.43 3.28
C GLY A 20 0.38 8.32 1.81
N ARG A 21 -0.63 8.22 0.94
CA ARG A 21 -0.45 8.43 -0.49
C ARG A 21 0.12 9.82 -0.78
N VAL A 22 0.82 9.95 -1.90
CA VAL A 22 1.38 11.23 -2.38
C VAL A 22 0.29 12.30 -2.39
N GLY A 23 0.54 13.41 -1.68
CA GLY A 23 -0.40 14.54 -1.57
C GLY A 23 -1.33 14.51 -0.35
N THR A 24 -1.28 13.48 0.52
CA THR A 24 -2.00 13.49 1.80
C THR A 24 -1.05 13.72 2.99
N PRO A 25 -1.31 14.71 3.87
CA PRO A 25 -0.53 14.88 5.09
C PRO A 25 -0.86 13.77 6.08
N GLY A 26 0.13 12.94 6.43
CA GLY A 26 0.00 11.91 7.47
C GLY A 26 0.48 10.53 7.04
N ARG A 27 1.42 9.97 7.82
CA ARG A 27 2.06 8.64 7.72
C ARG A 27 2.18 8.09 6.31
N SER A 28 3.34 8.27 5.69
CA SER A 28 3.76 7.63 4.42
C SER A 28 3.17 6.23 4.30
N GLY A 29 2.42 6.00 3.22
CA GLY A 29 1.92 4.69 2.84
C GLY A 29 3.12 3.86 2.42
N VAL A 30 3.95 3.49 3.39
CA VAL A 30 5.13 2.66 3.15
C VAL A 30 4.61 1.38 2.55
N ASP A 31 5.20 1.02 1.43
CA ASP A 31 4.95 -0.23 0.75
C ASP A 31 5.06 -1.40 1.72
N ASN A 32 3.91 -1.92 2.14
CA ASN A 32 3.79 -3.00 3.11
C ASN A 32 3.48 -4.32 2.38
N ARG A 33 4.10 -4.55 1.22
CA ARG A 33 4.15 -5.85 0.52
C ARG A 33 4.96 -6.84 1.38
N LEU A 34 4.29 -7.45 2.36
CA LEU A 34 4.86 -8.41 3.32
C LEU A 34 4.40 -9.84 3.14
#